data_AF-A0AB33UCL6-F1
#
_entry.id   AF-A0AB33UCL6-F1
#
_cell.length_a   1.000
_cell.length_b   1.000
_cell.length_c   1.000
_cell.angle_alpha   90.00
_cell.angle_beta   90.00
_cell.angle_gamma   90.00
#
_symmetry.space_group_name_H-M   'P 1'
#
loop_
_entity.id
_entity.type
_entity.pdbx_description
1 polymer ?
#
loop_
_entity_poly.entity_id
_entity_poly.type
_entity_poly.pdbx_seq_one_letter_code
_entity_poly.pdbx_strand_id
1 'polypeptide(L)' 'MQTIIPHLWYDTEAKEAVAFYVELFGGKIDWTYTITDTSSGDSDLIQFQLWSVLATVLCTGLGQALSV' A
#
# COMPACT_ATOMS: atom_id res chain seq x y z
N MET A 1 -23.23 11.71 -4.14
CA MET A 1 -22.68 11.13 -2.90
C MET A 1 -21.17 11.13 -3.02
N GLN A 2 -20.45 11.57 -1.99
CA GLN A 2 -18.99 11.67 -2.03
C GLN A 2 -18.38 10.32 -1.64
N THR A 3 -17.46 9.80 -2.46
CA THR A 3 -16.73 8.57 -2.17
C THR A 3 -15.54 8.87 -1.26
N ILE A 4 -15.37 8.09 -0.20
CA ILE A 4 -14.23 8.20 0.73
C ILE A 4 -13.33 7.00 0.51
N ILE A 5 -12.07 7.24 0.18
CA ILE A 5 -11.06 6.20 -0.06
C ILE A 5 -10.02 6.27 1.07
N PRO A 6 -9.92 5.24 1.94
CA PRO A 6 -8.89 5.20 2.96
C PRO A 6 -7.51 5.07 2.32
N HIS A 7 -6.58 5.92 2.78
CA HIS A 7 -5.17 5.86 2.45
C HIS A 7 -4.42 5.49 3.74
N LEU A 8 -3.96 4.25 3.82
CA LEU A 8 -3.32 3.69 5.01
C LEU A 8 -1.81 3.78 4.87
N TRP A 9 -1.12 4.10 5.96
CA TRP A 9 0.35 4.17 6.00
C TRP A 9 0.92 3.00 6.78
N TYR A 10 1.88 2.30 6.19
CA TYR A 10 2.62 1.20 6.80
C TYR A 10 4.08 1.59 6.92
N ASP A 11 4.71 1.14 8.01
CA ASP A 11 6.15 1.32 8.21
C ASP A 11 6.93 0.34 7.32
N THR A 12 6.54 -0.94 7.39
CA THR A 12 7.01 -2.02 6.53
C THR A 12 5.83 -2.91 6.13
N GLU A 13 6.03 -3.81 5.17
CA GLU A 13 5.10 -4.91 4.86
C GLU A 13 3.76 -4.54 4.21
N ALA A 14 3.68 -3.42 3.48
CA ALA A 14 2.45 -3.06 2.75
C ALA A 14 1.97 -4.13 1.77
N LYS A 15 2.89 -4.79 1.06
CA LYS A 15 2.57 -5.81 0.05
C LYS A 15 1.96 -7.04 0.72
N GLU A 16 2.56 -7.49 1.80
CA GLU A 16 2.14 -8.63 2.62
C GLU A 16 0.79 -8.35 3.28
N ALA A 17 0.61 -7.15 3.84
CA ALA A 17 -0.64 -6.73 4.44
C ALA A 17 -1.79 -6.73 3.43
N VAL A 18 -1.59 -6.14 2.23
CA VAL A 18 -2.61 -6.12 1.19
C VAL A 18 -2.92 -7.54 0.69
N ALA A 19 -1.91 -8.38 0.49
CA ALA A 19 -2.11 -9.78 0.12
C ALA A 19 -2.97 -10.51 1.15
N PHE A 20 -2.67 -10.33 2.44
CA PHE A 20 -3.45 -10.89 3.54
C PHE A 20 -4.89 -10.38 3.55
N TYR A 21 -5.13 -9.09 3.33
CA TYR A 21 -6.49 -8.54 3.29
C TYR A 21 -7.31 -9.10 2.14
N VAL A 22 -6.71 -9.20 0.96
CA VAL A 22 -7.38 -9.74 -0.24
C VAL A 22 -7.69 -11.23 -0.06
N GLU A 23 -6.80 -12.00 0.55
CA GLU A 23 -7.03 -13.41 0.87
C GLU A 23 -8.13 -13.57 1.93
N LEU A 24 -8.04 -12.81 3.03
CA LEU A 24 -8.94 -12.96 4.18
C LEU A 24 -10.37 -12.51 3.89
N PHE A 25 -10.53 -11.38 3.20
CA PHE A 25 -11.85 -10.77 2.99
C PHE A 25 -12.42 -11.00 1.59
N GLY A 26 -11.62 -11.56 0.68
CA GLY A 26 -11.92 -11.60 -0.74
C GLY A 26 -11.76 -10.23 -1.38
N GLY A 27 -11.20 -10.19 -2.58
CA GLY A 27 -10.93 -8.92 -3.25
C GLY A 27 -9.96 -9.06 -4.41
N LYS A 28 -9.36 -7.94 -4.80
CA LYS A 28 -8.27 -7.92 -5.78
C LYS A 28 -7.36 -6.71 -5.57
N ILE A 29 -6.11 -6.86 -5.96
CA ILE A 29 -5.19 -5.74 -6.16
C ILE A 29 -5.49 -5.15 -7.53
N ASP A 30 -5.69 -3.83 -7.59
CA ASP A 30 -5.95 -3.12 -8.85
C ASP A 30 -4.66 -2.69 -9.52
N TRP A 31 -3.73 -2.11 -8.73
CA TRP A 31 -2.40 -1.76 -9.21
C TRP A 31 -1.42 -1.65 -8.06
N THR A 32 -0.14 -1.78 -8.41
CA THR A 32 1.00 -1.52 -7.53
C THR A 32 1.92 -0.54 -8.25
N TYR A 33 2.43 0.45 -7.52
CA TYR A 33 3.34 1.45 -8.03
C TYR A 33 4.45 1.69 -7.02
N THR A 34 5.70 1.61 -7.46
CA THR A 34 6.85 1.95 -6.63
C THR A 34 7.32 3.35 -7.01
N ILE A 35 7.32 4.27 -6.04
CA ILE A 35 7.94 5.58 -6.15
C ILE A 35 9.42 5.41 -5.82
N THR A 36 10.28 5.57 -6.81
CA THR A 36 11.73 5.54 -6.63
C THR A 36 12.26 6.91 -6.18
N ASP A 37 13.47 6.93 -5.64
CA ASP A 37 14.21 8.17 -5.33
C ASP A 37 13.51 9.11 -4.34
N THR A 38 12.69 8.57 -3.42
CA THR A 38 12.19 9.38 -2.31
C THR A 38 13.30 9.61 -1.27
N SER A 39 13.22 10.70 -0.50
CA SER A 39 14.21 11.01 0.54
C SER A 39 14.33 9.93 1.63
N SER A 40 13.33 9.06 1.74
CA SER A 40 13.30 7.90 2.64
C SER A 40 13.64 6.58 1.94
N GLY A 41 14.01 6.57 0.66
CA GLY A 41 14.17 5.35 -0.15
C GLY A 41 12.90 4.93 -0.89
N ASP A 42 12.98 3.89 -1.71
CA ASP A 42 11.86 3.47 -2.57
C ASP A 42 10.60 3.18 -1.75
N SER A 43 9.45 3.67 -2.21
CA SER A 43 8.17 3.59 -1.49
C SER A 43 7.12 2.90 -2.36
N ASP A 44 6.32 2.02 -1.77
CA ASP A 44 5.27 1.29 -2.48
C ASP A 44 3.90 1.91 -2.24
N LEU A 45 3.14 2.15 -3.31
CA LEU A 45 1.70 2.37 -3.28
C LEU A 45 0.98 1.17 -3.87
N ILE A 46 -0.06 0.73 -3.18
CA ILE A 46 -0.87 -0.41 -3.59
C ILE A 46 -2.33 -0.03 -3.47
N GLN A 47 -3.06 -0.11 -4.57
CA GLN A 47 -4.51 0.03 -4.56
C GLN A 47 -5.15 -1.34 -4.67
N PHE A 48 -6.16 -1.55 -3.84
CA PHE A 48 -6.87 -2.81 -3.78
C PHE A 48 -8.32 -2.56 -3.42
N GLN A 49 -9.15 -3.55 -3.72
CA GLN A 49 -10.56 -3.54 -3.46
C GLN A 49 -10.92 -4.68 -2.51
N LEU A 50 -11.64 -4.34 -1.45
CA LEU A 50 -12.31 -5.28 -0.56
C LEU A 50 -13.82 -5.06 -0.70
N TRP A 51 -14.57 -6.08 -1.08
CA TRP A 51 -16.00 -5.96 -1.37
C TRP A 51 -16.29 -4.81 -2.35
N SER A 52 -17.07 -3.79 -1.95
CA SER A 52 -17.35 -2.58 -2.74
C SER A 52 -16.53 -1.35 -2.30
N VAL A 53 -15.52 -1.54 -1.45
CA VAL A 53 -14.67 -0.47 -0.93
C VAL A 53 -13.29 -0.55 -1.59
N LEU A 54 -12.83 0.59 -2.09
CA LEU A 54 -11.50 0.77 -2.64
C LEU A 54 -10.61 1.42 -1.59
N ALA A 55 -9.41 0.90 -1.40
CA ALA A 55 -8.42 1.37 -0.44
C ALA A 55 -7.04 1.48 -1.11
N THR A 56 -6.23 2.39 -0.58
CA THR A 56 -4.84 2.55 -0.99
C THR A 56 -3.94 2.39 0.24
N VAL A 57 -2.85 1.65 0.08
CA VAL A 57 -1.80 1.51 1.10
C VAL A 57 -0.52 2.15 0.57
N LEU A 58 0.19 2.85 1.45
CA LEU A 58 1.50 3.42 1.23
C LEU A 58 2.49 2.84 2.24
N CYS A 59 3.68 2.46 1.78
CA CYS A 59 4.82 2.13 2.63
C CYS A 59 6.03 2.95 2.21
N THR A 60 6.66 3.64 3.17
CA THR A 60 7.92 4.36 2.93
C THR A 60 9.11 3.44 3.12
N GLY A 61 10.10 3.54 2.25
CA GLY A 61 11.33 2.75 2.30
C GLY A 61 12.30 3.09 3.43
N LEU A 62 11.84 3.57 4.60
CA LEU A 62 12.70 4.06 5.70
C LEU A 62 13.84 3.07 6.08
N GLY A 63 13.61 1.76 5.95
CA GLY A 63 14.65 0.73 6.14
C GLY A 63 15.82 0.80 5.13
N GLN A 64 15.61 1.33 3.93
CA GLN A 64 16.65 1.58 2.91
C GLN A 64 17.43 2.87 3.22
N ALA A 65 16.78 3.91 3.76
CA ALA A 65 17.43 5.18 4.06
C ALA A 65 18.39 5.15 5.26
N LEU A 66 18.22 4.21 6.19
CA LEU A 66 19.11 4.03 7.35
C LEU A 66 20.29 3.08 7.08
N SER A 67 20.45 2.61 5.83
CA SER A 67 21.53 1.70 5.41
C SER A 67 22.77 2.41 4.85
N VAL A 68 22.84 3.75 4.92
CA VAL A 68 23.98 4.58 4.49
C VAL A 68 24.81 5.11 5.65
#